data_AF-A0A1I1QTN2-F1
#
_entry.id   AF-A0A1I1QTN2-F1
#
_cell.length_a   1.000
_cell.length_b   1.000
_cell.length_c   1.000
_cell.angle_alpha   90.00
_cell.angle_beta   90.00
_cell.angle_gamma   90.00
#
_symmetry.space_group_name_H-M   'P 1'
#
loop_
_entity.id
_entity.type
_entity.pdbx_description
1 polymer ?
#
loop_
_entity_poly.entity_id
_entity_poly.type
_entity_poly.pdbx_seq_one_letter_code
_entity_poly.pdbx_strand_id
1 'polypeptide(L)'
;MQSTELEAGWFPAGLQNHVLPKTAGRIMIGDKDIALWRGEDGKIRAWENRCPHRGMRLSYGIVRGNTLTCLYHGWSYDGTGGCAGIPAHPDLTPPKTIRTKVYRAADSGGMIWVANPEEATEVPAIDGAWAPNRSIHVDVAPANIAALTEGIGAELQSKITDHAAILRVPNIEEDILVAFLDMKEHGAMIHTAVPAKATEAVAIAVSKLSTHLRQVFKASSAA
;
A
#
# COMPACT_ATOMS: atom_id res chain seq x y z
N MET A 1 -10.30 7.91 23.65
CA MET A 1 -10.07 6.75 22.77
C MET A 1 -10.07 7.26 21.34
N GLN A 2 -8.89 7.39 20.72
CA GLN A 2 -8.81 7.73 19.29
C GLN A 2 -9.30 6.52 18.48
N SER A 3 -9.94 6.78 17.35
CA SER A 3 -10.61 5.81 16.47
C SER A 3 -9.72 4.58 16.20
N THR A 4 -10.28 3.39 16.39
CA THR A 4 -9.66 2.11 16.05
C THR A 4 -9.99 1.67 14.63
N GLU A 5 -10.41 2.60 13.77
CA GLU A 5 -10.73 2.34 12.38
C GLU A 5 -9.78 3.06 11.44
N LEU A 6 -9.66 2.56 10.22
CA LEU A 6 -8.98 3.32 9.17
C LEU A 6 -9.81 4.60 8.95
N GLU A 7 -9.16 5.75 8.93
CA GLU A 7 -9.80 7.02 8.57
C GLU A 7 -10.47 6.93 7.20
N ALA A 8 -11.38 7.86 6.90
CA ALA A 8 -12.10 7.88 5.63
C ALA A 8 -11.16 8.06 4.43
N GLY A 9 -11.47 7.40 3.32
CA GLY A 9 -10.74 7.49 2.06
C GLY A 9 -9.72 6.38 1.79
N TRP A 10 -8.99 6.55 0.69
CA TRP A 10 -8.03 5.59 0.16
C TRP A 10 -6.59 6.00 0.43
N PHE A 11 -5.82 5.08 1.01
CA PHE A 11 -4.42 5.28 1.38
C PHE A 11 -3.49 4.50 0.44
N PRO A 12 -2.40 5.13 -0.04
CA PRO A 12 -1.42 4.45 -0.89
C PRO A 12 -0.53 3.53 -0.04
N ALA A 13 -0.86 2.25 -0.01
CA ALA A 13 -0.20 1.27 0.86
C ALA A 13 1.14 0.75 0.30
N GLY A 14 1.48 1.09 -0.93
CA GLY A 14 2.72 0.68 -1.58
C GLY A 14 2.62 0.67 -3.10
N LEU A 15 3.70 0.24 -3.75
CA LEU A 15 3.71 -0.05 -5.19
C LEU A 15 3.09 -1.42 -5.47
N GLN A 16 2.47 -1.58 -6.64
CA GLN A 16 1.81 -2.85 -7.04
C GLN A 16 2.76 -4.05 -7.01
N ASN A 17 4.05 -3.83 -7.25
CA ASN A 17 5.09 -4.86 -7.25
C ASN A 17 5.73 -5.13 -5.87
N HIS A 18 5.32 -4.42 -4.80
CA HIS A 18 5.74 -4.75 -3.44
C HIS A 18 5.15 -6.07 -2.93
N VAL A 19 3.97 -6.44 -3.44
CA VAL A 19 3.30 -7.70 -3.13
C VAL A 19 3.07 -8.41 -4.45
N LEU A 20 3.84 -9.46 -4.71
CA LEU A 20 3.76 -10.26 -5.93
C LEU A 20 2.70 -11.36 -5.78
N PRO A 21 2.21 -11.95 -6.88
CA PRO A 21 1.38 -13.14 -6.80
C PRO A 21 2.02 -14.21 -5.92
N LYS A 22 1.21 -14.87 -5.09
CA LYS A 22 1.63 -15.89 -4.11
C LYS A 22 2.51 -15.37 -2.97
N THR A 23 2.55 -14.06 -2.71
CA THR A 23 3.26 -13.51 -1.56
C THR A 23 2.32 -12.74 -0.62
N ALA A 24 2.79 -12.57 0.61
CA ALA A 24 2.19 -11.72 1.61
C ALA A 24 3.23 -10.71 2.12
N GLY A 25 2.75 -9.54 2.54
CA GLY A 25 3.54 -8.45 3.08
C GLY A 25 2.74 -7.73 4.16
N ARG A 26 3.41 -6.77 4.82
CA ARG A 26 2.85 -5.99 5.92
C ARG A 26 2.89 -4.51 5.58
N ILE A 27 1.85 -3.78 5.97
CA ILE A 27 1.84 -2.32 5.98
C ILE A 27 1.19 -1.80 7.26
N MET A 28 1.65 -0.66 7.75
CA MET A 28 0.99 0.11 8.80
C MET A 28 0.27 1.30 8.14
N ILE A 29 -1.02 1.47 8.41
CA ILE A 29 -1.79 2.65 7.99
C ILE A 29 -2.46 3.22 9.23
N GLY A 30 -2.05 4.41 9.66
CA GLY A 30 -2.40 4.91 10.98
C GLY A 30 -1.91 3.97 12.08
N ASP A 31 -2.81 3.48 12.92
CA ASP A 31 -2.56 2.47 13.95
C ASP A 31 -2.94 1.04 13.50
N LYS A 32 -3.34 0.83 12.24
CA LYS A 32 -3.75 -0.47 11.70
C LYS A 32 -2.55 -1.26 11.17
N ASP A 33 -2.36 -2.47 11.71
CA ASP A 33 -1.43 -3.46 11.19
C ASP A 33 -2.16 -4.32 10.15
N ILE A 34 -1.78 -4.19 8.88
CA ILE A 34 -2.50 -4.77 7.74
C ILE A 34 -1.61 -5.77 7.00
N ALA A 35 -2.16 -6.95 6.73
CA ALA A 35 -1.57 -7.95 5.87
C ALA A 35 -2.04 -7.71 4.44
N LEU A 36 -1.11 -7.40 3.54
CA LEU A 36 -1.34 -7.34 2.11
C LEU A 36 -0.93 -8.67 1.49
N TRP A 37 -1.74 -9.25 0.61
CA TRP A 37 -1.36 -10.50 -0.05
C TRP A 37 -2.04 -10.66 -1.40
N ARG A 38 -1.45 -11.48 -2.27
CA ARG A 38 -2.04 -11.86 -3.56
C ARG A 38 -2.07 -13.36 -3.70
N GLY A 39 -3.22 -13.88 -4.12
CA GLY A 39 -3.35 -15.26 -4.58
C GLY A 39 -2.77 -15.48 -5.98
N GLU A 40 -3.04 -16.65 -6.53
CA GLU A 40 -2.79 -17.00 -7.93
C GLU A 40 -3.59 -16.16 -8.92
N ASP A 41 -4.76 -15.68 -8.51
CA ASP A 41 -5.57 -14.76 -9.32
C ASP A 41 -4.97 -13.36 -9.45
N GLY A 42 -3.84 -13.10 -8.80
CA GLY A 42 -3.15 -11.82 -8.83
C GLY A 42 -3.90 -10.68 -8.14
N LYS A 43 -5.07 -10.90 -7.53
CA LYS A 43 -5.86 -9.84 -6.90
C LYS A 43 -5.27 -9.46 -5.53
N ILE A 44 -5.03 -8.18 -5.32
CA ILE A 44 -4.60 -7.66 -4.03
C ILE A 44 -5.72 -7.80 -3.00
N ARG A 45 -5.34 -8.21 -1.79
CA ARG A 45 -6.21 -8.33 -0.63
C ARG A 45 -5.53 -7.69 0.56
N ALA A 46 -6.30 -7.00 1.38
CA ALA A 46 -5.83 -6.34 2.60
C ALA A 46 -6.65 -6.82 3.79
N TRP A 47 -6.01 -7.43 4.78
CA TRP A 47 -6.68 -7.95 5.97
C TRP A 47 -6.08 -7.36 7.23
N GLU A 48 -6.84 -7.40 8.33
CA GLU A 48 -6.22 -7.25 9.65
C GLU A 48 -5.09 -8.29 9.76
N ASN A 49 -3.91 -7.82 10.17
CA ASN A 49 -2.72 -8.65 10.27
C ASN A 49 -2.74 -9.49 11.55
N ARG A 50 -3.85 -10.20 11.80
CA ARG A 50 -4.11 -10.94 13.02
C ARG A 50 -4.92 -12.18 12.72
N CYS A 51 -4.36 -13.35 13.04
CA CYS A 51 -5.06 -14.62 12.90
C CYS A 51 -6.17 -14.73 13.98
N PRO A 52 -7.45 -14.97 13.60
CA PRO A 52 -8.56 -15.13 14.53
C PRO A 52 -8.36 -16.22 15.59
N HIS A 53 -7.48 -17.20 15.35
CA HIS A 53 -7.21 -18.27 16.30
C HIS A 53 -6.42 -17.80 17.54
N ARG A 54 -5.19 -17.31 17.36
CA ARG A 54 -4.30 -16.90 18.47
C ARG A 54 -3.48 -15.63 18.19
N GLY A 55 -3.92 -14.82 17.22
CA GLY A 55 -3.36 -13.50 16.99
C GLY A 55 -2.04 -13.42 16.23
N MET A 56 -1.50 -14.54 15.72
CA MET A 56 -0.29 -14.50 14.87
C MET A 56 -0.51 -13.62 13.64
N ARG A 57 0.50 -12.83 13.26
CA ARG A 57 0.45 -11.99 12.07
C ARG A 57 0.28 -12.82 10.80
N LEU A 58 -0.76 -12.52 10.03
CA LEU A 58 -1.09 -13.21 8.77
C LEU A 58 -0.14 -12.84 7.64
N SER A 59 0.49 -11.67 7.69
CA SER A 59 1.54 -11.22 6.76
C SER A 59 2.76 -12.14 6.72
N TYR A 60 3.03 -12.90 7.80
CA TYR A 60 4.05 -13.94 7.79
C TYR A 60 3.56 -15.26 7.17
N GLY A 61 2.27 -15.38 6.89
CA GLY A 61 1.64 -16.58 6.34
C GLY A 61 2.17 -17.00 4.97
N ILE A 62 1.75 -18.19 4.53
CA ILE A 62 2.07 -18.74 3.22
C ILE A 62 0.82 -18.66 2.35
N VAL A 63 0.94 -18.06 1.17
CA VAL A 63 -0.14 -18.09 0.18
C VAL A 63 -0.09 -19.41 -0.59
N ARG A 64 -1.23 -20.11 -0.64
CA ARG A 64 -1.42 -21.32 -1.46
C ARG A 64 -2.69 -21.15 -2.29
N GLY A 65 -2.55 -21.18 -3.63
CA GLY A 65 -3.65 -20.85 -4.53
C GLY A 65 -4.21 -19.45 -4.23
N ASN A 66 -5.49 -19.38 -3.90
CA ASN A 66 -6.18 -18.15 -3.48
C ASN A 66 -6.55 -18.16 -1.98
N THR A 67 -5.71 -18.81 -1.16
CA THR A 67 -5.85 -18.85 0.30
C THR A 67 -4.56 -18.39 0.97
N LEU A 68 -4.69 -17.79 2.16
CA LEU A 68 -3.56 -17.44 3.02
C LEU A 68 -3.56 -18.31 4.27
N THR A 69 -2.49 -19.07 4.46
CA THR A 69 -2.30 -20.00 5.57
C THR A 69 -1.45 -19.37 6.67
N CYS A 70 -2.00 -19.29 7.87
CA CYS A 70 -1.28 -18.81 9.04
C CYS A 70 -0.11 -19.76 9.38
N LEU A 71 1.10 -19.21 9.53
CA LEU A 71 2.29 -19.99 9.86
C LEU A 71 2.25 -20.67 11.23
N TYR A 72 1.35 -20.28 12.13
CA TYR A 72 1.38 -20.82 13.49
C TYR A 72 0.82 -22.24 13.57
N HIS A 73 -0.45 -22.43 13.18
CA HIS A 73 -1.14 -23.73 13.26
C HIS A 73 -1.71 -24.18 11.91
N GLY A 74 -1.34 -23.50 10.82
CA GLY A 74 -1.77 -23.85 9.47
C GLY A 74 -3.24 -23.57 9.15
N TRP A 75 -3.96 -22.80 9.98
CA TRP A 75 -5.32 -22.37 9.64
C TRP A 75 -5.28 -21.54 8.36
N SER A 76 -6.07 -21.92 7.37
CA SER A 76 -6.13 -21.25 6.07
C SER A 76 -7.40 -20.42 5.95
N TYR A 77 -7.29 -19.28 5.28
CA TYR A 77 -8.40 -18.37 5.03
C TYR A 77 -8.54 -18.11 3.53
N ASP A 78 -9.78 -18.12 3.04
CA ASP A 78 -10.08 -17.77 1.64
C ASP A 78 -10.02 -16.27 1.39
N GLY A 79 -10.15 -15.83 0.14
CA GLY A 79 -10.10 -14.42 -0.24
C GLY A 79 -11.12 -13.49 0.45
N THR A 80 -12.20 -14.04 1.02
CA THR A 80 -13.22 -13.30 1.78
C THR A 80 -12.83 -13.12 3.26
N GLY A 81 -11.71 -13.70 3.68
CA GLY A 81 -11.23 -13.74 5.06
C GLY A 81 -11.86 -14.87 5.89
N GLY A 82 -12.69 -15.72 5.29
CA GLY A 82 -13.34 -16.85 5.99
C GLY A 82 -12.38 -18.01 6.18
N CYS A 83 -12.45 -18.69 7.34
CA CYS A 83 -11.66 -19.89 7.58
C CYS A 83 -12.06 -21.00 6.60
N ALA A 84 -11.11 -21.41 5.76
CA ALA A 84 -11.29 -22.43 4.74
C ALA A 84 -10.83 -23.82 5.20
N GLY A 85 -10.02 -23.90 6.25
CA GLY A 85 -9.49 -25.18 6.73
C GLY A 85 -8.71 -25.09 8.03
N ILE A 86 -8.80 -26.15 8.82
CA ILE A 86 -8.11 -26.34 10.10
C ILE A 86 -7.37 -27.68 10.03
N PRO A 87 -6.03 -27.70 9.84
CA PRO A 87 -5.30 -28.94 9.60
C PRO A 87 -5.45 -30.02 10.68
N ALA A 88 -5.62 -29.61 11.95
CA ALA A 88 -5.83 -30.54 13.06
C ALA A 88 -7.22 -31.23 13.04
N HIS A 89 -8.17 -30.69 12.26
CA HIS A 89 -9.53 -31.20 12.12
C HIS A 89 -9.93 -31.19 10.63
N PRO A 90 -9.34 -32.07 9.80
CA PRO A 90 -9.48 -32.00 8.35
C PRO A 90 -10.92 -32.20 7.85
N ASP A 91 -11.73 -32.97 8.58
CA ASP A 91 -13.13 -33.25 8.23
C ASP A 91 -14.12 -32.21 8.78
N LEU A 92 -13.64 -31.26 9.59
CA LEU A 92 -14.48 -30.21 10.16
C LEU A 92 -14.74 -29.13 9.11
N THR A 93 -16.01 -28.85 8.85
CA THR A 93 -16.40 -27.60 8.18
C THR A 93 -16.26 -26.44 9.17
N PRO A 94 -15.33 -25.48 8.95
CA PRO A 94 -15.13 -24.40 9.91
C PRO A 94 -16.40 -23.53 10.06
N PRO A 95 -16.75 -23.10 11.28
CA PRO A 95 -17.85 -22.17 11.48
C PRO A 95 -17.65 -20.87 10.68
N LYS A 96 -18.71 -20.38 10.04
CA LYS A 96 -18.69 -19.14 9.24
C LYS A 96 -18.31 -17.89 10.03
N THR A 97 -18.38 -17.95 11.36
CA THR A 97 -18.00 -16.87 12.29
C THR A 97 -16.48 -16.72 12.42
N ILE A 98 -15.69 -17.73 12.05
CA ILE A 98 -14.23 -17.65 12.07
C ILE A 98 -13.75 -16.91 10.83
N ARG A 99 -13.53 -15.61 10.97
CA ARG A 99 -13.11 -14.72 9.88
C ARG A 99 -12.09 -13.69 10.36
N THR A 100 -11.21 -13.26 9.47
CA THR A 100 -10.40 -12.04 9.67
C THR A 100 -11.17 -10.81 9.19
N LYS A 101 -10.87 -9.62 9.76
CA LYS A 101 -11.37 -8.34 9.24
C LYS A 101 -10.72 -8.07 7.88
N VAL A 102 -11.54 -7.78 6.88
CA VAL A 102 -11.10 -7.49 5.50
C VAL A 102 -11.25 -6.00 5.24
N TYR A 103 -10.23 -5.39 4.65
CA TYR A 103 -10.23 -4.02 4.15
C TYR A 103 -10.46 -4.01 2.64
N ARG A 104 -10.93 -2.88 2.11
CA ARG A 104 -10.97 -2.69 0.65
C ARG A 104 -9.54 -2.55 0.15
N ALA A 105 -9.22 -3.22 -0.95
CA ALA A 105 -7.91 -3.13 -1.58
C ALA A 105 -8.05 -3.13 -3.10
N ALA A 106 -7.26 -2.31 -3.77
CA ALA A 106 -7.26 -2.25 -5.22
C ALA A 106 -5.91 -1.80 -5.78
N ASP A 107 -5.65 -2.20 -7.02
CA ASP A 107 -4.53 -1.70 -7.80
C ASP A 107 -5.01 -0.56 -8.69
N SER A 108 -4.36 0.60 -8.62
CA SER A 108 -4.60 1.73 -9.53
C SER A 108 -3.35 2.60 -9.64
N GLY A 109 -3.02 3.06 -10.86
CA GLY A 109 -1.87 3.94 -11.11
C GLY A 109 -0.51 3.38 -10.69
N GLY A 110 -0.27 2.07 -10.80
CA GLY A 110 0.99 1.46 -10.33
C GLY A 110 1.10 1.37 -8.79
N MET A 111 0.05 1.74 -8.06
CA MET A 111 -0.04 1.70 -6.60
C MET A 111 -1.02 0.65 -6.09
N ILE A 112 -0.80 0.19 -4.86
CA ILE A 112 -1.76 -0.54 -4.03
C ILE A 112 -2.48 0.49 -3.16
N TRP A 113 -3.81 0.46 -3.20
CA TRP A 113 -4.68 1.30 -2.41
C TRP A 113 -5.42 0.48 -1.36
N VAL A 114 -5.54 1.00 -0.14
CA VAL A 114 -6.31 0.38 0.94
C VAL A 114 -7.28 1.40 1.54
N ALA A 115 -8.52 0.96 1.79
CA ALA A 115 -9.55 1.78 2.43
C ALA A 115 -10.34 0.98 3.47
N ASN A 116 -11.09 1.70 4.31
CA ASN A 116 -12.00 1.13 5.29
C ASN A 116 -13.03 0.21 4.57
N PRO A 117 -13.40 -0.98 5.11
CA PRO A 117 -14.45 -1.83 4.54
C PRO A 117 -15.79 -1.11 4.29
N GLU A 118 -16.15 -0.14 5.13
CA GLU A 118 -17.43 0.59 5.06
C GLU A 118 -17.39 1.75 4.05
N GLU A 119 -16.22 2.06 3.50
CA GLU A 119 -16.02 3.13 2.54
C GLU A 119 -16.76 2.82 1.22
N ALA A 120 -17.69 3.70 0.84
CA ALA A 120 -18.49 3.56 -0.38
C ALA A 120 -17.85 4.22 -1.61
N THR A 121 -16.67 4.84 -1.47
CA THR A 121 -16.01 5.56 -2.57
C THR A 121 -15.33 4.61 -3.55
N GLU A 122 -15.30 5.03 -4.82
CA GLU A 122 -14.58 4.34 -5.87
C GLU A 122 -13.07 4.40 -5.60
N VAL A 123 -12.34 3.40 -6.11
CA VAL A 123 -10.88 3.40 -6.10
C VAL A 123 -10.39 4.66 -6.83
N PRO A 124 -9.33 5.35 -6.36
CA PRO A 124 -8.83 6.53 -7.04
C PRO A 124 -8.58 6.27 -8.52
N ALA A 125 -9.33 6.98 -9.37
CA ALA A 125 -9.16 6.95 -10.81
C ALA A 125 -7.90 7.75 -11.16
N ILE A 126 -6.96 7.10 -11.82
CA ILE A 126 -5.69 7.71 -12.22
C ILE A 126 -5.56 7.51 -13.72
N ASP A 127 -5.70 8.60 -14.46
CA ASP A 127 -5.70 8.57 -15.91
C ASP A 127 -4.34 8.14 -16.46
N GLY A 128 -4.37 7.31 -17.51
CA GLY A 128 -3.18 6.78 -18.17
C GLY A 128 -2.67 5.48 -17.58
N ALA A 129 -1.65 4.92 -18.24
CA ALA A 129 -0.97 3.70 -17.80
C ALA A 129 0.29 4.07 -17.02
N TRP A 130 0.42 3.54 -15.81
CA TRP A 130 1.50 3.84 -14.88
C TRP A 130 2.25 2.57 -14.48
N ALA A 131 3.58 2.64 -14.46
CA ALA A 131 4.47 1.60 -13.98
C ALA A 131 5.04 1.97 -12.61
N PRO A 132 5.04 1.05 -11.63
CA PRO A 132 5.65 1.30 -10.34
C PRO A 132 7.16 1.53 -10.49
N ASN A 133 7.70 2.58 -9.89
CA ASN A 133 9.11 2.94 -10.03
C ASN A 133 9.90 2.72 -8.74
N ARG A 134 9.61 3.49 -7.69
CA ARG A 134 10.40 3.42 -6.45
C ARG A 134 9.64 3.86 -5.22
N SER A 135 9.92 3.19 -4.12
CA SER A 135 9.51 3.60 -2.78
C SER A 135 10.71 3.99 -1.93
N ILE A 136 10.55 5.06 -1.16
CA ILE A 136 11.54 5.53 -0.19
C ILE A 136 10.86 5.79 1.14
N HIS A 137 11.64 5.65 2.20
CA HIS A 137 11.27 6.12 3.52
C HIS A 137 11.94 7.48 3.79
N VAL A 138 11.17 8.38 4.38
CA VAL A 138 11.62 9.69 4.85
C VAL A 138 11.32 9.81 6.34
N ASP A 139 12.27 10.36 7.10
CA ASP A 139 12.19 10.42 8.57
C ASP A 139 11.22 11.49 9.10
N VAL A 140 10.58 12.23 8.19
CA VAL A 140 9.52 13.21 8.50
C VAL A 140 8.31 12.98 7.60
N ALA A 141 7.12 13.19 8.14
CA ALA A 141 5.91 13.17 7.34
C ALA A 141 5.86 14.40 6.42
N PRO A 142 5.73 14.23 5.09
CA PRO A 142 5.48 15.37 4.21
C PRO A 142 4.13 15.99 4.62
N ALA A 143 4.14 17.30 4.85
CA ALA A 143 2.98 18.00 5.39
C ALA A 143 1.75 17.95 4.48
N ASN A 144 1.97 17.82 3.16
CA ASN A 144 0.96 17.65 2.11
C ASN A 144 1.65 17.59 0.72
N ILE A 145 0.85 17.47 -0.34
CA ILE A 145 1.29 17.58 -1.74
C ILE A 145 1.95 18.94 -2.05
N ALA A 146 1.56 20.03 -1.39
CA ALA A 146 2.15 21.35 -1.63
C ALA A 146 3.62 21.39 -1.15
N ALA A 147 3.90 20.90 0.05
CA ALA A 147 5.26 20.80 0.59
C ALA A 147 6.15 19.89 -0.25
N LEU A 148 5.58 18.81 -0.79
CA LEU A 148 6.30 17.94 -1.73
C LEU A 148 6.63 18.70 -3.02
N THR A 149 5.64 19.33 -3.64
CA THR A 149 5.76 20.10 -4.88
C THR A 149 6.85 21.18 -4.73
N GLU A 150 6.81 21.97 -3.65
CA GLU A 150 7.81 22.99 -3.33
C GLU A 150 9.21 22.39 -3.13
N GLY A 151 9.31 21.30 -2.36
CA GLY A 151 10.60 20.68 -2.02
C GLY A 151 11.40 20.15 -3.22
N ILE A 152 10.75 19.88 -4.35
CA ILE A 152 11.42 19.46 -5.60
C ILE A 152 11.22 20.43 -6.77
N GLY A 153 10.65 21.61 -6.50
CA GLY A 153 10.33 22.60 -7.54
C GLY A 153 9.43 22.05 -8.64
N ALA A 154 8.56 21.09 -8.31
CA ALA A 154 7.62 20.50 -9.25
C ALA A 154 6.41 21.41 -9.46
N GLU A 155 5.61 21.08 -10.47
CA GLU A 155 4.30 21.70 -10.71
C GLU A 155 3.20 20.63 -10.57
N LEU A 156 2.15 20.95 -9.81
CA LEU A 156 0.99 20.08 -9.66
C LEU A 156 0.19 20.03 -10.97
N GLN A 157 0.09 18.86 -11.59
CA GLN A 157 -0.72 18.65 -12.79
C GLN A 157 -2.14 18.19 -12.45
N SER A 158 -2.25 17.25 -11.51
CA SER A 158 -3.54 16.75 -11.04
C SER A 158 -3.45 16.23 -9.61
N LYS A 159 -4.44 16.57 -8.79
CA LYS A 159 -4.58 16.02 -7.43
C LYS A 159 -5.48 14.78 -7.51
N ILE A 160 -4.98 13.64 -7.03
CA ILE A 160 -5.72 12.36 -7.03
C ILE A 160 -6.44 12.16 -5.70
N THR A 161 -5.70 12.29 -4.60
CA THR A 161 -6.22 12.31 -3.22
C THR A 161 -5.44 13.35 -2.41
N ASP A 162 -5.70 13.47 -1.11
CA ASP A 162 -4.84 14.23 -0.21
C ASP A 162 -3.42 13.63 -0.08
N HIS A 163 -3.28 12.37 -0.47
CA HIS A 163 -2.07 11.56 -0.33
C HIS A 163 -1.37 11.26 -1.67
N ALA A 164 -1.94 11.67 -2.81
CA ALA A 164 -1.35 11.40 -4.11
C ALA A 164 -1.66 12.47 -5.16
N ALA A 165 -0.70 12.70 -6.05
CA ALA A 165 -0.82 13.65 -7.15
C ALA A 165 0.07 13.27 -8.33
N ILE A 166 -0.31 13.77 -9.51
CA ILE A 166 0.52 13.79 -10.70
C ILE A 166 1.28 15.12 -10.72
N LEU A 167 2.61 15.05 -10.85
CA LEU A 167 3.52 16.17 -10.78
C LEU A 167 4.39 16.24 -12.04
N ARG A 168 4.63 17.45 -12.54
CA ARG A 168 5.67 17.74 -13.54
C ARG A 168 6.92 18.18 -12.80
N VAL A 169 8.03 17.47 -12.97
CA VAL A 169 9.30 17.78 -12.30
C VAL A 169 10.27 18.41 -13.29
N PRO A 170 10.97 19.51 -12.93
CA PRO A 170 12.00 20.07 -13.79
C PRO A 170 13.04 19.04 -14.18
N ASN A 171 13.43 19.04 -15.47
CA ASN A 171 14.41 18.11 -16.05
C ASN A 171 13.96 16.64 -16.11
N ILE A 172 12.67 16.36 -15.93
CA ILE A 172 12.05 15.08 -16.24
C ILE A 172 10.98 15.35 -17.30
N GLU A 173 11.14 14.75 -18.48
CA GLU A 173 10.29 15.03 -19.65
C GLU A 173 8.84 14.52 -19.49
N GLU A 174 8.61 13.63 -18.52
CA GLU A 174 7.35 12.96 -18.27
C GLU A 174 6.76 13.39 -16.91
N ASP A 175 5.43 13.41 -16.83
CA ASP A 175 4.74 13.53 -15.55
C ASP A 175 5.00 12.29 -14.69
N ILE A 176 5.07 12.49 -13.38
CA ILE A 176 5.22 11.39 -12.42
C ILE A 176 4.03 11.34 -11.48
N LEU A 177 3.62 10.13 -11.09
CA LEU A 177 2.67 9.95 -10.02
C LEU A 177 3.47 9.79 -8.72
N VAL A 178 3.15 10.63 -7.74
CA VAL A 178 3.71 10.52 -6.40
C VAL A 178 2.58 10.30 -5.41
N ALA A 179 2.78 9.35 -4.51
CA ALA A 179 1.89 9.08 -3.40
C ALA A 179 2.70 9.00 -2.10
N PHE A 180 2.12 9.41 -0.98
CA PHE A 180 2.77 9.33 0.32
C PHE A 180 1.85 8.73 1.37
N LEU A 181 2.45 8.01 2.30
CA LEU A 181 1.76 7.40 3.44
C LEU A 181 2.43 7.88 4.71
N ASP A 182 1.69 8.65 5.51
CA ASP A 182 2.13 9.07 6.84
C ASP A 182 2.18 7.85 7.79
N MET A 183 3.35 7.65 8.40
CA MET A 183 3.63 6.60 9.38
C MET A 183 3.79 7.16 10.80
N LYS A 184 3.23 8.35 11.06
CA LYS A 184 3.24 9.05 12.34
C LYS A 184 4.68 9.29 12.84
N GLU A 185 4.99 8.82 14.05
CA GLU A 185 6.32 8.91 14.67
C GLU A 185 7.43 8.18 13.91
N HIS A 186 7.08 7.39 12.89
CA HIS A 186 8.04 6.72 12.03
C HIS A 186 8.27 7.45 10.70
N GLY A 187 7.82 8.70 10.54
CA GLY A 187 8.02 9.46 9.30
C GLY A 187 7.00 9.10 8.23
N ALA A 188 7.41 8.96 6.97
CA ALA A 188 6.50 8.58 5.88
C ALA A 188 7.16 7.73 4.81
N MET A 189 6.33 6.99 4.08
CA MET A 189 6.70 6.37 2.82
C MET A 189 6.32 7.29 1.67
N ILE A 190 7.19 7.41 0.68
CA ILE A 190 6.89 8.06 -0.60
C ILE A 190 7.03 7.00 -1.70
N HIS A 191 6.00 6.89 -2.53
CA HIS A 191 5.90 5.99 -3.66
C HIS A 191 5.87 6.80 -4.95
N THR A 192 6.68 6.41 -5.92
CA THR A 192 6.72 7.02 -7.25
C THR A 192 6.36 6.00 -8.32
N ALA A 193 5.57 6.41 -9.29
CA ALA A 193 5.31 5.69 -10.52
C ALA A 193 5.55 6.62 -11.71
N VAL A 194 5.94 6.03 -12.83
CA VAL A 194 6.20 6.71 -14.11
C VAL A 194 5.20 6.23 -15.15
N PRO A 195 4.99 6.94 -16.26
CA PRO A 195 4.17 6.43 -17.35
C PRO A 195 4.70 5.06 -17.81
N ALA A 196 3.82 4.11 -18.10
CA ALA A 196 4.21 2.74 -18.46
C ALA A 196 5.08 2.68 -19.74
N LYS A 197 5.00 3.72 -20.58
CA LYS A 197 5.81 3.91 -21.79
C LYS A 197 7.13 4.66 -21.55
N ALA A 198 7.40 5.09 -20.31
CA ALA A 198 8.59 5.87 -19.98
C ALA A 198 9.86 5.08 -20.30
N THR A 199 10.89 5.79 -20.75
CA THR A 199 12.20 5.17 -21.01
C THR A 199 12.88 4.79 -19.70
N GLU A 200 13.85 3.88 -19.78
CA GLU A 200 14.69 3.55 -18.63
C GLU A 200 15.41 4.78 -18.06
N ALA A 201 15.82 5.71 -18.92
CA ALA A 201 16.44 6.97 -18.51
C ALA A 201 15.50 7.82 -17.63
N VAL A 202 14.22 7.92 -17.99
CA VAL A 202 13.20 8.59 -17.17
C VAL A 202 13.01 7.87 -15.84
N ALA A 203 12.86 6.54 -15.84
CA ALA A 203 12.71 5.76 -14.60
C ALA A 203 13.92 5.97 -13.65
N ILE A 204 15.14 5.95 -14.20
CA ILE A 204 16.37 6.25 -13.45
C ILE A 204 16.37 7.68 -12.91
N ALA A 205 15.97 8.67 -13.71
CA ALA A 205 15.90 10.07 -13.27
C ALA A 205 14.92 10.23 -12.09
N VAL A 206 13.74 9.63 -12.15
CA VAL A 206 12.74 9.65 -11.07
C VAL A 206 13.22 8.88 -9.83
N SER A 207 13.94 7.77 -10.04
CA SER A 207 14.59 7.03 -8.94
C SER A 207 15.65 7.88 -8.23
N LYS A 208 16.44 8.68 -8.97
CA LYS A 208 17.41 9.63 -8.41
C LYS A 208 16.71 10.78 -7.69
N LEU A 209 15.64 11.34 -8.26
CA LEU A 209 14.79 12.35 -7.61
C LEU A 209 14.27 11.85 -6.25
N SER A 210 13.84 10.59 -6.17
CA SER A 210 13.41 9.97 -4.90
C SER A 210 14.53 10.02 -3.85
N THR A 211 15.79 9.88 -4.24
CA THR A 211 16.92 10.01 -3.31
C THR A 211 17.10 11.46 -2.84
N HIS A 212 16.90 12.43 -3.73
CA HIS A 212 16.95 13.86 -3.40
C HIS A 212 15.82 14.26 -2.46
N LEU A 213 14.59 13.78 -2.67
CA LEU A 213 13.45 13.98 -1.76
C LEU A 213 13.80 13.62 -0.31
N ARG A 214 14.49 12.49 -0.11
CA ARG A 214 14.95 12.07 1.22
C ARG A 214 15.92 13.07 1.86
N GLN A 215 16.73 13.76 1.08
CA GLN A 215 17.67 14.78 1.58
C GLN A 215 16.95 16.09 1.91
N VAL A 216 16.04 16.54 1.04
CA VAL A 216 15.23 17.75 1.25
C VAL A 216 14.47 17.64 2.57
N PHE A 217 13.76 16.54 2.76
CA PHE A 217 12.97 16.33 3.98
C PHE A 217 13.81 16.15 5.25
N LYS A 218 15.06 15.67 5.14
CA LYS A 218 16.01 15.67 6.26
C LYS A 218 16.52 17.07 6.63
N ALA A 219 16.68 17.96 5.66
CA ALA A 219 17.15 19.32 5.91
C ALA A 219 16.06 20.17 6.58
N SER A 220 14.80 20.03 6.15
CA SER A 220 13.66 20.75 6.72
C SER A 220 13.35 20.41 8.18
N SER A 221 13.81 19.26 8.69
CA SER A 221 13.60 18.85 10.09
C SER A 221 14.66 19.38 11.07
N ALA A 222 15.74 19.96 10.56
CA ALA A 222 16.86 20.47 11.35
C ALA A 222 16.83 22.00 11.53
N ALA A 223 15.85 22.68 10.93
CA ALA A 223 15.60 24.12 11.02
C ALA A 223 14.40 24.40 11.93
#